data_AF-A0A5K1A319-F1
#
_entry.id   AF-A0A5K1A319-F1
#
_cell.length_a   1.000
_cell.length_b   1.000
_cell.length_c   1.000
_cell.angle_alpha   90.00
_cell.angle_beta   90.00
_cell.angle_gamma   90.00
#
_symmetry.space_group_name_H-M   'P 1'
#
loop_
_entity.id
_entity.type
_entity.pdbx_description
1 polymer ?
#
loop_
_entity_poly.entity_id
_entity_poly.type
_entity_poly.pdbx_seq_one_letter_code
_entity_poly.pdbx_strand_id
1 'polypeptide(L)' 'MIWDEVGEDQIEREKALLELEEECREVCRRKVDRANTLRARLHQLLVDSQAEYTNLLVSLGEGFLAPR' A
#
# COMPACT_ATOMS: atom_id res chain seq x y z
N MET A 1 -2.35 35.40 13.31
CA MET A 1 -1.80 34.02 13.25
C MET A 1 -0.46 34.06 13.98
N ILE A 2 0.02 32.98 14.63
CA ILE A 2 1.28 33.05 15.43
C ILE A 2 2.45 33.63 14.62
N TRP A 3 2.54 33.31 13.33
CA TRP A 3 3.56 33.86 12.42
C TRP A 3 3.50 35.38 12.24
N ASP A 4 2.31 35.98 12.30
CA ASP A 4 2.17 37.44 12.26
C ASP A 4 2.62 38.08 13.58
N GLU A 5 2.45 37.38 14.70
CA GLU A 5 2.83 37.84 16.04
C GLU A 5 4.35 37.83 16.23
N VAL A 6 5.05 36.86 15.63
CA VAL A 6 6.52 36.77 15.66
C VAL A 6 7.21 37.54 14.52
N GLY A 7 6.43 38.15 13.62
CA GLY A 7 6.96 38.90 12.48
C GLY A 7 7.66 38.05 11.43
N GLU A 8 7.24 36.79 11.26
CA GLU A 8 7.92 35.87 10.35
C GLU A 8 7.80 36.28 8.90
N ASP A 9 8.89 36.10 8.15
CA ASP A 9 8.96 36.45 6.73
C ASP A 9 8.13 35.50 5.87
N GLN A 10 7.52 36.02 4.81
CA GLN A 10 6.66 35.23 3.93
C GLN A 10 7.39 34.04 3.29
N ILE A 11 8.69 34.19 2.97
CA ILE A 11 9.50 33.13 2.38
C ILE A 11 9.72 32.00 3.39
N GLU A 12 10.00 32.33 4.65
CA GLU A 12 10.19 31.32 5.71
C GLU A 12 8.88 30.59 6.02
N ARG A 13 7.74 31.29 5.97
CA ARG A 13 6.41 30.66 6.07
C ARG A 13 6.16 29.68 4.93
N GLU A 14 6.42 30.08 3.69
CA GLU A 14 6.25 29.23 2.50
C GLU A 14 7.15 28.00 2.55
N LYS A 15 8.40 28.17 2.99
CA LYS A 15 9.34 27.09 3.18
C LYS A 15 8.86 26.09 4.24
N ALA A 16 8.39 26.58 5.39
CA ALA A 16 7.85 25.71 6.45
C ALA A 16 6.62 24.92 5.98
N LEU A 17 5.75 25.54 5.18
CA LEU A 17 4.61 24.85 4.57
C LEU A 17 5.05 23.78 3.57
N LEU A 18 6.03 24.09 2.71
CA LEU A 18 6.56 23.14 1.74
C LEU A 18 7.19 21.93 2.44
N GLU A 19 8.00 22.15 3.47
CA GLU A 19 8.60 21.07 4.27
C GLU A 19 7.51 20.16 4.88
N LEU A 20 6.45 20.75 5.44
CA LEU A 20 5.32 19.98 5.98
C LEU A 20 4.58 19.18 4.89
N GLU A 21 4.37 19.78 3.72
CA GLU A 21 3.74 19.11 2.58
C GLU A 21 4.59 17.93 2.08
N GLU A 22 5.91 18.10 2.03
CA GLU A 22 6.86 17.04 1.68
C GLU A 22 6.82 15.90 2.69
N GLU A 23 6.85 16.19 3.98
CA GLU A 23 6.72 15.18 5.04
C GLU A 23 5.40 14.41 4.94
N CYS A 24 4.28 15.11 4.74
CA CYS A 24 2.97 14.49 4.55
C CYS A 24 2.97 13.57 3.32
N ARG A 25 3.57 14.03 2.22
CA ARG A 25 3.69 13.25 0.97
C ARG A 25 4.52 11.99 1.18
N GLU A 26 5.63 12.08 1.91
CA GLU A 26 6.51 10.96 2.22
C GLU A 26 5.80 9.90 3.07
N VAL A 27 5.02 10.34 4.07
CA VAL A 27 4.19 9.44 4.90
C VAL A 27 3.13 8.75 4.06
N CYS A 28 2.41 9.49 3.21
CA CYS A 28 1.40 8.93 2.31
C CYS A 28 2.00 7.92 1.35
N ARG A 29 3.14 8.24 0.71
CA ARG A 29 3.86 7.33 -0.20
C ARG A 29 4.19 6.01 0.49
N ARG A 30 4.84 6.06 1.67
CA ARG A 30 5.19 4.86 2.45
C ARG A 30 3.97 4.00 2.81
N LYS A 31 2.85 4.62 3.17
CA LYS A 31 1.61 3.91 3.50
C LYS A 31 1.04 3.19 2.27
N VAL A 32 1.00 3.87 1.13
CA VAL A 32 0.51 3.31 -0.14
C VAL A 32 1.41 2.17 -0.61
N ASP A 33 2.72 2.34 -0.56
CA ASP A 33 3.68 1.30 -0.96
C ASP A 33 3.52 0.06 -0.10
N ARG A 34 3.41 0.21 1.22
CA ARG A 34 3.17 -0.91 2.14
C ARG A 34 1.86 -1.64 1.83
N ALA A 35 0.78 -0.91 1.56
CA ALA A 35 -0.51 -1.50 1.20
C ALA A 35 -0.42 -2.26 -0.14
N ASN A 36 0.28 -1.71 -1.12
CA ASN A 36 0.52 -2.35 -2.41
C ASN A 36 1.34 -3.64 -2.27
N THR A 37 2.43 -3.62 -1.50
CA THR A 37 3.24 -4.81 -1.23
C THR A 37 2.42 -5.89 -0.52
N LEU A 38 1.62 -5.51 0.48
CA LEU A 38 0.76 -6.47 1.18
C LEU A 38 -0.28 -7.09 0.24
N ARG A 39 -0.95 -6.26 -0.58
CA ARG A 39 -1.91 -6.74 -1.58
C ARG A 39 -1.27 -7.71 -2.57
N ALA A 40 -0.09 -7.38 -3.10
CA ALA A 40 0.64 -8.26 -4.01
C ALA A 40 0.99 -9.60 -3.34
N ARG A 41 1.45 -9.58 -2.10
CA ARG A 41 1.76 -10.79 -1.32
C ARG A 41 0.52 -11.65 -1.08
N LEU A 42 -0.62 -11.05 -0.73
CA LEU A 42 -1.87 -11.77 -0.51
C LEU A 42 -2.38 -12.43 -1.80
N HIS A 43 -2.29 -11.73 -2.93
CA HIS A 43 -2.63 -12.33 -4.23
C HIS A 43 -1.71 -13.51 -4.57
N GLN A 44 -0.41 -13.39 -4.32
CA GLN A 44 0.52 -14.50 -4.55
C GLN A 44 0.15 -15.72 -3.70
N LEU A 45 -0.07 -15.52 -2.40
CA LEU A 45 -0.49 -16.60 -1.49
C LEU A 45 -1.81 -17.26 -1.93
N LEU A 46 -2.77 -16.47 -2.44
CA LEU A 46 -4.02 -16.99 -2.97
C LEU A 46 -3.77 -17.89 -4.18
N VAL A 47 -2.99 -17.42 -5.16
CA VAL A 47 -2.64 -18.20 -6.36
C VAL A 47 -1.91 -19.48 -5.98
N ASP A 48 -0.94 -19.40 -5.07
CA ASP A 48 -0.18 -20.55 -4.60
C ASP A 48 -1.10 -21.58 -3.92
N SER A 49 -1.99 -21.13 -3.03
CA SER A 49 -2.95 -22.00 -2.34
C SER A 49 -3.95 -22.66 -3.31
N GLN A 50 -4.38 -21.95 -4.35
CA GLN A 50 -5.26 -22.51 -5.39
C GLN A 50 -4.55 -23.56 -6.23
N ALA A 51 -3.26 -23.33 -6.55
CA ALA A 51 -2.45 -24.30 -7.27
C ALA A 51 -2.21 -25.56 -6.43
N GLU A 52 -1.86 -25.41 -5.15
CA GLU A 52 -1.70 -26.52 -4.22
C GLU A 52 -3.00 -27.33 -4.07
N TYR A 53 -4.14 -26.65 -3.87
CA TYR A 53 -5.45 -27.30 -3.80
C TYR A 53 -5.77 -28.09 -5.08
N THR A 54 -5.53 -27.50 -6.25
CA THR A 54 -5.76 -28.18 -7.54
C THR A 54 -4.87 -29.41 -7.69
N ASN A 55 -3.59 -29.32 -7.29
CA ASN A 55 -2.66 -30.44 -7.30
C ASN A 55 -3.12 -31.58 -6.38
N LEU A 56 -3.66 -31.24 -5.20
CA LEU A 56 -4.23 -32.23 -4.28
C LEU A 56 -5.45 -32.93 -4.89
N LEU A 57 -6.38 -32.20 -5.50
CA LEU A 57 -7.54 -32.78 -6.18
C LEU A 57 -7.12 -33.76 -7.29
N VAL A 58 -6.14 -33.37 -8.11
CA VAL A 58 -5.58 -34.25 -9.15
C VAL A 58 -4.95 -35.50 -8.54
N SER A 59 -4.19 -35.35 -7.45
CA SER A 59 -3.53 -36.46 -6.76
C SER A 59 -4.52 -37.44 -6.11
N LEU A 60 -5.68 -36.95 -5.67
CA LEU A 60 -6.77 -37.75 -5.10
C LEU A 60 -7.63 -38.43 -6.19
N GLY A 61 -7.38 -38.17 -7.47
CA GLY A 61 -8.19 -38.67 -8.58
C GLY A 61 -9.53 -37.96 -8.75
N GLU A 62 -9.78 -36.88 -8.00
CA GLU A 62 -10.99 -36.04 -8.09
C GLU A 62 -10.84 -34.99 -9.20
N GLY A 63 -10.49 -35.45 -10.40
CA GLY A 63 -10.31 -34.62 -11.57
C GLY A 63 -11.64 -34.01 -12.06
N PHE A 64 -11.84 -32.73 -11.74
CA PHE A 64 -12.74 -31.77 -12.40
C PHE A 64 -14.23 -31.82 -12.01
N LEU A 65 -14.60 -31.05 -10.98
CA LEU A 65 -15.89 -30.36 -10.94
C LEU A 65 -15.64 -28.91 -11.36
N ALA A 66 -15.73 -28.62 -12.66
CA ALA A 66 -15.79 -27.23 -13.12
C ALA A 66 -17.00 -26.52 -12.51
N PRO A 67 -16.85 -25.26 -12.08
CA PRO A 67 -18.01 -24.45 -11.71
C PRO A 67 -18.86 -24.16 -12.96
N ARG A 68 -20.17 -24.36 -12.81
CA ARG A 68 -21.20 -24.13 -13.83
C ARG A 68 -21.69 -22.68 -13.78
#